data_AF-A0A5C3P1P4-F1
#
_entry.id   AF-A0A5C3P1P4-F1
#
_cell.length_a   1.000
_cell.length_b   1.000
_cell.length_c   1.000
_cell.angle_alpha   90.00
_cell.angle_beta   90.00
_cell.angle_gamma   90.00
#
_symmetry.space_group_name_H-M   'P 1'
#
loop_
_entity.id
_entity.type
_entity.pdbx_description
1 polymer ?
#
loop_
_entity_poly.entity_id
_entity_poly.type
_entity_poly.pdbx_seq_one_letter_code
_entity_poly.pdbx_strand_id
1 'polypeptide(L)'
;EGLYEGDIIQNIINRVYYKDAEDDGVLHDEAYRPFPFAGVALVLTAVECAINEWTTGLWQNVHFDEKYKAIYKSHLIDITRFQGASGDDDVMTQICTTISENGR
;
A
#
# COMPACT_ATOMS: atom_id res chain seq x y z
N GLU A 1 -13.39 -2.82 10.44
CA GLU A 1 -12.23 -2.48 9.61
C GLU A 1 -11.14 -3.50 9.85
N GLY A 2 -10.68 -4.15 8.78
CA GLY A 2 -9.48 -4.99 8.79
C GLY A 2 -8.19 -4.17 8.71
N LEU A 3 -7.06 -4.81 9.03
CA LEU A 3 -5.72 -4.17 9.10
C LEU A 3 -5.31 -3.43 7.80
N TYR A 4 -5.75 -3.91 6.64
CA TYR A 4 -5.38 -3.37 5.32
C TYR A 4 -6.52 -2.62 4.63
N GLU A 5 -7.60 -2.33 5.34
CA GLU A 5 -8.80 -1.67 4.79
C GLU A 5 -8.94 -0.21 5.23
N GLY A 6 -7.96 0.34 5.97
CA GLY A 6 -8.03 1.72 6.43
C GLY A 6 -8.09 2.71 5.26
N ASP A 7 -8.98 3.70 5.35
CA ASP A 7 -9.23 4.70 4.30
C ASP A 7 -7.96 5.38 3.78
N ILE A 8 -6.94 5.54 4.63
CA ILE A 8 -5.66 6.15 4.26
C ILE A 8 -4.95 5.37 3.13
N ILE A 9 -5.08 4.04 3.11
CA ILE A 9 -4.46 3.19 2.09
C ILE A 9 -5.11 3.47 0.73
N GLN A 10 -6.44 3.40 0.65
CA GLN A 10 -7.18 3.71 -0.58
C GLN A 10 -6.93 5.15 -1.03
N ASN A 11 -6.95 6.12 -0.10
CA ASN A 11 -6.75 7.53 -0.43
C ASN A 11 -5.36 7.79 -1.03
N ILE A 12 -4.30 7.19 -0.47
CA ILE A 12 -2.95 7.31 -1.04
C ILE A 12 -2.89 6.63 -2.40
N ILE A 13 -3.45 5.43 -2.53
CA ILE A 13 -3.40 4.68 -3.78
C ILE A 13 -4.13 5.44 -4.91
N ASN A 14 -5.32 5.97 -4.65
CA ASN A 14 -6.07 6.75 -5.62
C ASN A 14 -5.30 7.99 -6.04
N ARG A 15 -4.64 8.66 -5.10
CA ARG A 15 -3.91 9.90 -5.38
C ARG A 15 -2.60 9.69 -6.14
N VAL A 16 -1.95 8.53 -5.96
CA VAL A 16 -0.61 8.25 -6.50
C VAL A 16 -0.65 7.38 -7.76
N TYR A 17 -1.59 6.44 -7.85
CA TYR A 17 -1.64 5.44 -8.91
C TYR A 17 -2.85 5.55 -9.84
N TYR A 18 -3.89 6.29 -9.46
CA TYR A 18 -5.15 6.32 -10.22
C TYR A 18 -5.81 7.71 -10.32
N LYS A 19 -5.08 8.80 -10.08
CA LYS A 19 -5.66 10.14 -10.03
C LYS A 19 -6.03 10.62 -11.43
N ASP A 20 -5.16 10.38 -12.40
CA ASP A 20 -5.30 10.85 -13.78
C ASP A 20 -5.06 9.70 -14.78
N ALA A 21 -5.51 9.88 -16.03
CA ALA A 21 -5.42 8.86 -17.07
C ALA A 21 -3.98 8.45 -17.46
N GLU A 22 -3.00 9.26 -17.05
CA GLU A 22 -1.57 9.06 -17.28
C GLU A 22 -0.85 8.39 -16.09
N ASP A 23 -1.56 8.12 -14.99
CA ASP A 23 -0.95 7.44 -13.84
C ASP A 23 -0.74 5.95 -14.11
N ASP A 24 0.27 5.37 -13.47
CA ASP A 24 0.71 3.99 -13.71
C ASP A 24 -0.41 2.96 -13.55
N GLY A 25 -1.29 3.11 -12.56
CA GLY A 25 -2.40 2.19 -12.32
C GLY A 25 -3.46 2.24 -13.42
N VAL A 26 -3.54 3.34 -14.17
CA VAL A 26 -4.44 3.48 -15.33
C VAL A 26 -3.76 3.02 -16.62
N LEU A 27 -2.51 3.45 -16.87
CA LEU A 27 -1.76 3.09 -18.08
C LEU A 27 -1.40 1.61 -18.14
N HIS A 28 -1.12 1.00 -16.99
CA HIS A 28 -0.65 -0.38 -16.87
C HIS A 28 -1.64 -1.25 -16.09
N ASP A 29 -2.95 -1.14 -16.41
CA ASP A 29 -4.03 -1.86 -15.72
C ASP A 29 -3.75 -3.36 -15.54
N GLU A 30 -3.13 -4.02 -16.52
CA GLU A 30 -2.76 -5.44 -16.46
C GLU A 30 -1.76 -5.79 -15.34
N ALA A 31 -0.92 -4.84 -14.92
CA ALA A 31 0.03 -5.00 -13.82
C ALA A 31 -0.54 -4.54 -12.47
N TYR A 32 -1.58 -3.71 -12.51
CA TYR A 32 -2.19 -3.09 -11.32
C TYR A 32 -3.60 -3.63 -11.00
N ARG A 33 -4.04 -4.71 -11.66
CA ARG A 33 -5.35 -5.33 -11.44
C ARG A 33 -5.25 -6.86 -11.26
N PRO A 34 -5.51 -7.39 -10.06
CA PRO A 34 -5.70 -6.68 -8.79
C PRO A 34 -4.49 -5.83 -8.41
N PHE A 35 -4.68 -4.81 -7.55
CA PHE A 35 -3.57 -3.95 -7.13
C PHE A 35 -2.43 -4.78 -6.49
N PRO A 36 -1.15 -4.57 -6.84
CA PRO A 36 -0.09 -5.48 -6.43
C PRO A 36 0.17 -5.39 -4.92
N PHE A 37 0.46 -6.53 -4.29
CA PHE A 37 0.86 -6.57 -2.87
C PHE A 37 2.10 -5.71 -2.59
N ALA A 38 3.01 -5.64 -3.57
CA ALA A 38 4.17 -4.75 -3.53
C ALA A 38 3.76 -3.27 -3.43
N GLY A 39 2.70 -2.86 -4.14
CA GLY A 39 2.16 -1.50 -4.05
C GLY A 39 1.60 -1.21 -2.66
N VAL A 40 0.82 -2.14 -2.09
CA VAL A 40 0.29 -2.01 -0.73
C VAL A 40 1.41 -1.89 0.30
N ALA A 41 2.42 -2.77 0.22
CA ALA A 41 3.59 -2.72 1.09
C ALA A 41 4.33 -1.38 1.00
N LEU A 42 4.46 -0.83 -0.21
CA LEU A 42 5.09 0.47 -0.43
C LEU A 42 4.30 1.60 0.22
N VAL A 43 2.97 1.60 0.08
CA VAL A 43 2.08 2.58 0.73
C VAL A 43 2.17 2.50 2.25
N LEU A 44 2.13 1.29 2.83
CA LEU A 44 2.31 1.11 4.28
C LEU A 44 3.66 1.64 4.76
N THR A 45 4.71 1.42 3.97
CA THR A 45 6.06 1.93 4.26
C THR A 45 6.08 3.47 4.23
N ALA A 46 5.40 4.09 3.27
CA ALA A 46 5.27 5.54 3.19
C ALA A 46 4.47 6.11 4.37
N VAL A 47 3.40 5.41 4.81
CA VAL A 47 2.64 5.76 6.01
C VAL A 47 3.53 5.68 7.25
N GLU A 48 4.32 4.62 7.41
CA GLU A 48 5.28 4.51 8.52
C GLU A 48 6.34 5.61 8.47
N CYS A 49 6.80 5.99 7.28
CA CYS A 49 7.70 7.13 7.11
C CYS A 49 7.06 8.44 7.58
N ALA A 50 5.80 8.69 7.23
CA ALA A 50 5.05 9.87 7.67
C ALA A 50 4.81 9.87 9.19
N ILE A 51 4.57 8.69 9.80
CA ILE A 51 4.48 8.55 11.26
C ILE A 51 5.83 8.92 11.90
N ASN A 52 6.94 8.48 11.30
CA ASN A 52 8.28 8.76 11.81
C ASN A 52 8.65 10.25 11.82
N GLU A 53 7.99 11.08 11.00
CA GLU A 53 8.13 12.54 11.06
C GLU A 53 7.73 13.12 12.43
N TRP A 54 6.93 12.39 13.21
CA TRP A 54 6.37 12.86 14.48
C TRP A 54 6.90 12.13 15.71
N THR A 55 7.88 11.23 15.57
CA THR A 55 8.36 10.36 16.67
C THR A 55 8.89 11.12 17.88
N THR A 56 9.40 12.34 17.68
CA THR A 56 9.92 13.19 18.77
C THR A 56 8.85 14.04 19.46
N GLY A 57 7.59 13.95 19.01
CA GLY A 57 6.51 14.86 19.41
C GLY A 57 6.54 16.23 18.69
N LEU A 58 7.57 16.48 17.88
CA LEU A 58 7.69 17.63 16.99
C LEU A 58 7.84 17.12 15.55
N TRP A 59 7.23 17.82 14.59
CA TRP A 59 7.39 17.50 13.19
C TRP A 59 8.84 17.67 12.74
N GLN A 60 9.38 16.65 12.08
CA GLN A 60 10.68 16.65 11.45
C GLN A 60 10.53 16.14 10.02
N ASN A 61 11.23 16.78 9.08
CA ASN A 61 11.25 16.31 7.71
C ASN A 61 12.06 15.01 7.62
N VAL A 62 11.37 13.88 7.48
CA VAL A 62 12.00 12.57 7.28
C VAL A 62 11.86 12.20 5.82
N HIS A 63 13.00 12.09 5.13
CA HIS A 63 12.97 11.71 3.72
C HIS A 63 12.59 10.24 3.54
N PHE A 64 11.71 9.96 2.59
CA PHE A 64 11.37 8.60 2.17
C PHE A 64 12.43 8.11 1.17
N ASP A 65 13.34 7.24 1.63
CA ASP A 65 14.50 6.78 0.88
C ASP A 65 14.85 5.30 1.20
N GLU A 66 15.96 4.81 0.66
CA GLU A 66 16.43 3.42 0.80
C GLU A 66 16.56 2.92 2.25
N LYS A 67 16.64 3.78 3.26
CA LYS A 67 16.65 3.33 4.67
C LYS A 67 15.35 2.60 5.05
N TYR A 68 14.25 2.88 4.36
CA TYR A 68 12.96 2.20 4.55
C TYR A 68 12.86 0.85 3.84
N LYS A 69 13.90 0.43 3.11
CA LYS A 69 13.93 -0.87 2.40
C LYS A 69 13.67 -2.06 3.31
N ALA A 70 14.22 -2.05 4.52
CA ALA A 70 14.01 -3.13 5.49
C ALA A 70 12.55 -3.19 5.95
N ILE A 71 11.94 -2.02 6.19
CA ILE A 71 10.54 -1.87 6.57
C ILE A 71 9.62 -2.35 5.44
N TYR A 72 9.88 -1.90 4.21
CA TYR A 72 9.16 -2.37 3.02
C TYR A 72 9.18 -3.89 2.86
N LYS A 73 10.36 -4.49 3.00
CA LYS A 73 10.50 -5.95 2.94
C LYS A 73 9.73 -6.65 4.05
N SER A 74 9.71 -6.08 5.26
CA SER A 74 8.92 -6.61 6.37
C SER A 74 7.43 -6.59 6.04
N HIS A 75 6.90 -5.44 5.61
CA HIS A 75 5.49 -5.31 5.22
C HIS A 75 5.11 -6.29 4.11
N LEU A 76 5.96 -6.44 3.09
CA LEU A 76 5.71 -7.38 2.00
C LEU A 76 5.69 -8.84 2.48
N ILE A 77 6.61 -9.22 3.38
CA ILE A 77 6.63 -10.55 4.00
C ILE A 77 5.35 -10.77 4.80
N ASP A 78 4.93 -9.78 5.60
CA ASP A 78 3.77 -9.92 6.47
C ASP A 78 2.46 -9.98 5.67
N ILE A 79 2.32 -9.18 4.61
CA ILE A 79 1.20 -9.27 3.66
C ILE A 79 1.16 -10.66 3.00
N THR A 80 2.31 -11.16 2.55
CA THR A 80 2.38 -12.48 1.89
C THR A 80 2.05 -13.60 2.87
N ARG A 81 2.50 -13.49 4.13
CA ARG A 81 2.15 -14.43 5.20
C ARG A 81 0.68 -14.38 5.55
N PHE A 82 0.10 -13.18 5.64
CA PHE A 82 -1.32 -12.99 5.88
C PHE A 82 -2.15 -13.65 4.78
N GLN A 83 -1.76 -13.43 3.51
CA GLN A 83 -2.39 -14.08 2.38
C GLN A 83 -2.29 -15.61 2.47
N GLY A 84 -1.09 -16.15 2.74
CA GLY A 84 -0.91 -17.59 2.91
C GLY A 84 -1.69 -18.18 4.10
N ALA A 85 -1.89 -17.41 5.17
CA ALA A 85 -2.66 -17.82 6.34
C ALA A 85 -4.19 -17.72 6.12
N SER A 86 -4.63 -16.87 5.20
CA SER A 86 -6.06 -16.74 4.83
C SER A 86 -6.61 -17.96 4.09
N GLY A 87 -5.73 -18.84 3.58
CA GLY A 87 -6.14 -20.08 2.92
C GLY A 87 -7.05 -19.80 1.72
N ASP A 88 -8.18 -20.52 1.66
CA ASP A 88 -9.16 -20.43 0.57
C ASP A 88 -9.96 -19.12 0.56
N ASP A 89 -9.90 -18.33 1.63
CA ASP A 89 -10.63 -17.06 1.73
C ASP A 89 -9.96 -15.95 0.87
N ASP A 90 -8.68 -16.12 0.50
CA ASP A 90 -7.94 -15.24 -0.42
C ASP A 90 -8.08 -13.73 -0.09
N VAL A 91 -8.12 -13.41 1.20
CA VAL A 91 -8.59 -12.12 1.72
C VAL A 91 -7.77 -10.95 1.18
N MET A 92 -6.45 -11.09 1.09
CA MET A 92 -5.60 -10.00 0.59
C MET A 92 -5.85 -9.74 -0.90
N THR A 93 -6.09 -10.79 -1.69
CA THR A 93 -6.45 -10.64 -3.10
C THR A 93 -7.78 -9.93 -3.28
N GLN A 94 -8.77 -10.22 -2.42
CA GLN A 94 -10.05 -9.50 -2.42
C GLN A 94 -9.88 -8.01 -2.08
N ILE A 95 -9.04 -7.69 -1.09
CA ILE A 95 -8.69 -6.30 -0.73
C ILE A 95 -8.04 -5.60 -1.92
N CYS A 96 -7.03 -6.21 -2.54
CA CYS A 96 -6.34 -5.67 -3.71
C CYS A 96 -7.26 -5.49 -4.93
N THR A 97 -8.23 -6.38 -5.10
CA THR A 97 -9.25 -6.24 -6.15
C THR A 97 -10.11 -5.01 -5.88
N THR A 98 -10.64 -4.91 -4.66
CA THR A 98 -11.43 -3.76 -4.19
C THR A 98 -10.68 -2.44 -4.35
N ILE A 99 -9.38 -2.42 -4.02
CA ILE A 99 -8.52 -1.23 -4.18
C ILE A 99 -8.48 -0.77 -5.64
N SER A 100 -8.22 -1.69 -6.58
CA SER A 100 -8.12 -1.35 -8.01
C SER A 100 -9.47 -1.00 -8.64
N GLU A 101 -10.58 -1.47 -8.06
CA GLU A 101 -11.95 -1.11 -8.49
C GLU A 101 -12.36 0.27 -7.99
N ASN A 102 -12.06 0.61 -6.73
CA ASN A 102 -12.33 1.91 -6.12
C ASN A 102 -11.33 3.01 -6.51
N GLY A 103 -10.25 2.65 -7.18
CA GLY A 103 -9.26 3.59 -7.70
C GLY A 103 -9.76 4.43 -8.88
N ARG A 104 -10.82 3.98 -9.56
CA ARG A 104 -11.36 4.59 -10.78
C ARG A 104 -12.53 5.52 -10.53
#